data_AF-A0A8J2ZWW4-F1
#
_entry.id   AF-A0A8J2ZWW4-F1
#
_cell.length_a   1.000
_cell.length_b   1.000
_cell.length_c   1.000
_cell.angle_alpha   90.00
_cell.angle_beta   90.00
_cell.angle_gamma   90.00
#
_symmetry.space_group_name_H-M   'P 1'
#
loop_
_entity.id
_entity.type
_entity.pdbx_description
1 polymer ?
#
loop_
_entity_poly.entity_id
_entity_poly.type
_entity_poly.pdbx_seq_one_letter_code
_entity_poly.pdbx_strand_id
1 'polypeptide(L)'
;MLHNAVVMVFIILIINIVYVSFSTMRMILTLKGFRYLASFVSIFEILIYVLGLSLVLNNLDQIQNLIAYALGYGIGVMVGIKIEEKLALGYVTVNVITSRVKENLADRIRGKGYGVTHWVAHGKEGERMMMEILAPRKNEWDLINAIKDLDPYAFIVSHEPKAFHGGFWVKAIRKDMRP
;
A
#
# COMPACT_ATOMS: atom_id res chain seq x y z
N MET A 1 -32.79 -25.26 -15.06
CA MET A 1 -31.85 -26.10 -14.30
C MET A 1 -30.41 -25.59 -14.44
N LEU A 2 -29.81 -25.56 -15.65
CA LEU A 2 -28.42 -25.07 -15.87
C LEU A 2 -28.18 -23.59 -15.53
N HIS A 3 -29.17 -22.72 -15.74
CA HIS A 3 -29.05 -21.28 -15.42
C HIS A 3 -28.78 -21.05 -13.92
N ASN A 4 -29.41 -21.83 -13.04
CA ASN A 4 -29.22 -21.74 -11.60
C ASN A 4 -27.84 -22.24 -11.17
N ALA A 5 -27.29 -23.26 -11.85
CA ALA A 5 -25.96 -23.77 -11.57
C ALA A 5 -24.86 -22.75 -11.95
N VAL A 6 -24.96 -22.13 -13.13
CA VAL A 6 -24.00 -21.09 -13.57
C VAL A 6 -24.07 -19.84 -12.68
N VAL A 7 -25.28 -19.42 -12.30
CA VAL A 7 -25.48 -18.31 -11.35
C VAL A 7 -24.85 -18.65 -10.00
N MET A 8 -25.00 -19.88 -9.52
CA MET A 8 -24.40 -20.32 -8.26
C MET A 8 -22.87 -20.33 -8.31
N VAL A 9 -22.27 -20.81 -9.41
CA VAL A 9 -20.82 -20.76 -9.64
C VAL A 9 -20.31 -19.31 -9.61
N PHE A 10 -21.02 -18.38 -10.26
CA PHE A 10 -20.66 -16.96 -10.25
C PHE A 10 -20.75 -16.33 -8.87
N ILE A 11 -21.78 -16.66 -8.09
CA ILE A 11 -21.94 -16.19 -6.71
C ILE A 11 -20.78 -16.71 -5.85
N ILE A 12 -20.43 -17.99 -5.98
CA ILE A 12 -19.28 -18.60 -5.27
C ILE A 12 -17.98 -17.89 -5.65
N LEU A 13 -17.79 -17.58 -6.93
CA LEU A 13 -16.60 -16.87 -7.41
C LEU A 13 -16.52 -15.45 -6.82
N ILE A 14 -17.62 -14.69 -6.84
CA ILE A 14 -17.65 -13.32 -6.31
C ILE A 14 -17.43 -13.32 -4.80
N ILE A 15 -18.14 -14.16 -4.04
CA ILE A 15 -18.02 -14.16 -2.57
C ILE A 15 -16.60 -14.55 -2.14
N ASN A 16 -15.96 -15.45 -2.89
CA ASN A 16 -14.59 -15.87 -2.62
C ASN A 16 -13.57 -14.77 -2.98
N ILE A 17 -13.74 -14.08 -4.12
CA ILE A 17 -12.91 -12.90 -4.46
C ILE A 17 -13.00 -11.86 -3.33
N VAL A 18 -14.20 -11.58 -2.84
CA VAL A 18 -14.42 -10.63 -1.75
C VAL A 18 -13.75 -11.12 -0.46
N TYR A 19 -13.97 -12.38 -0.06
CA TYR A 19 -13.33 -12.98 1.11
C TYR A 19 -11.80 -12.86 1.07
N VAL A 20 -11.18 -13.30 -0.02
CA VAL A 20 -9.72 -13.31 -0.15
C VAL A 20 -9.15 -11.90 -0.25
N SER A 21 -9.90 -10.97 -0.85
CA SER A 21 -9.53 -9.55 -0.84
C SER A 21 -9.47 -9.00 0.59
N PHE A 22 -10.49 -9.28 1.40
CA PHE A 22 -10.53 -8.87 2.81
C PHE A 22 -9.43 -9.54 3.64
N SER A 23 -9.18 -10.83 3.41
CA SER A 23 -8.11 -11.57 4.11
C SER A 23 -6.73 -11.01 3.80
N THR A 24 -6.48 -10.68 2.53
CA THR A 24 -5.26 -10.03 2.07
C THR A 24 -5.11 -8.65 2.72
N MET A 25 -6.18 -7.85 2.73
CA MET A 25 -6.19 -6.52 3.34
C MET A 25 -5.92 -6.59 4.85
N ARG A 26 -6.54 -7.52 5.58
CA ARG A 26 -6.24 -7.78 7.00
C ARG A 26 -4.76 -8.08 7.21
N MET A 27 -4.19 -8.96 6.39
CA MET A 27 -2.78 -9.35 6.50
C MET A 27 -1.87 -8.14 6.34
N ILE A 28 -2.08 -7.31 5.32
CA ILE A 28 -1.28 -6.11 5.09
C ILE A 28 -1.47 -5.09 6.22
N LEU A 29 -2.71 -4.84 6.67
CA LEU A 29 -2.98 -3.95 7.80
C LEU A 29 -2.26 -4.41 9.09
N THR A 30 -2.20 -5.72 9.32
CA THR A 30 -1.49 -6.30 10.47
C THR A 30 0.01 -6.07 10.36
N LEU A 31 0.60 -6.31 9.18
CA LEU A 31 2.02 -6.06 8.91
C LEU A 31 2.39 -4.58 9.04
N LYS A 32 1.48 -3.67 8.67
CA LYS A 32 1.63 -2.22 8.81
C LYS A 32 1.35 -1.69 10.22
N GLY A 33 0.95 -2.55 11.16
CA GLY A 33 0.72 -2.19 12.55
C GLY A 33 -0.64 -1.54 12.86
N PHE A 34 -1.58 -1.50 11.91
CA PHE A 34 -2.94 -0.99 12.11
C PHE A 34 -3.83 -1.99 12.84
N ARG A 35 -3.52 -2.25 14.12
CA ARG A 35 -4.12 -3.33 14.94
C ARG A 35 -5.65 -3.26 15.04
N TYR A 36 -6.20 -2.06 15.26
CA TYR A 36 -7.66 -1.88 15.43
C TYR A 36 -8.43 -2.08 14.12
N LEU A 37 -7.94 -1.49 13.02
CA LEU A 37 -8.51 -1.68 11.69
C LEU A 37 -8.43 -3.14 11.23
N ALA A 38 -7.28 -3.79 11.44
CA ALA A 38 -7.10 -5.21 11.13
C ALA A 38 -8.11 -6.09 11.92
N SER A 39 -8.31 -5.79 13.21
CA SER A 39 -9.28 -6.53 14.03
C SER A 39 -10.71 -6.34 13.54
N PHE A 40 -11.12 -5.11 13.22
CA PHE A 40 -12.45 -4.83 12.68
C PHE A 40 -12.68 -5.55 11.34
N VAL A 41 -11.72 -5.46 10.42
CA VAL A 41 -11.76 -6.17 9.14
C VAL A 41 -11.87 -7.68 9.33
N SER A 42 -11.18 -8.26 10.32
CA SER A 42 -11.24 -9.70 10.61
C SER A 42 -12.64 -10.17 11.00
N ILE A 43 -13.45 -9.33 11.66
CA ILE A 43 -14.83 -9.67 12.05
C ILE A 43 -15.70 -9.81 10.80
N PHE A 44 -15.56 -8.93 9.82
CA PHE A 44 -16.30 -9.06 8.56
C PHE A 44 -15.77 -10.21 7.69
N GLU A 45 -14.45 -10.40 7.66
CA GLU A 45 -13.81 -11.49 6.94
C GLU A 45 -14.36 -12.84 7.39
N ILE A 46 -14.47 -13.10 8.70
CA ILE A 46 -14.93 -14.40 9.18
C ILE A 46 -16.41 -14.65 8.83
N LEU A 47 -17.25 -13.61 8.82
CA LEU A 47 -18.65 -13.73 8.39
C LEU A 47 -18.75 -14.14 6.91
N ILE A 48 -17.97 -13.49 6.05
CA ILE A 48 -17.93 -13.80 4.61
C ILE A 48 -17.34 -15.20 4.39
N TYR A 49 -16.30 -15.56 5.15
CA TYR A 49 -15.69 -16.89 5.10
C TYR A 49 -16.69 -18.00 5.41
N VAL A 50 -17.44 -17.89 6.51
CA VAL A 50 -18.43 -18.91 6.89
C VAL A 50 -19.51 -19.07 5.83
N LEU A 51 -20.00 -17.95 5.28
CA LEU A 51 -21.01 -17.97 4.20
C LEU A 51 -20.44 -18.59 2.91
N GLY A 52 -19.25 -18.19 2.50
CA GLY A 52 -18.58 -18.69 1.30
C GLY A 52 -18.23 -20.18 1.41
N LEU A 53 -17.70 -20.59 2.56
CA LEU A 53 -17.35 -21.99 2.83
C LEU A 53 -18.60 -22.88 2.79
N SER A 54 -19.71 -22.45 3.40
CA SER A 54 -20.98 -23.19 3.35
C SER A 54 -21.47 -23.40 1.91
N LEU A 55 -21.37 -22.36 1.06
CA LEU A 55 -21.74 -22.44 -0.36
C LEU A 55 -20.87 -23.43 -1.16
N VAL A 56 -19.57 -23.50 -0.87
CA VAL A 56 -18.65 -24.39 -1.56
C VAL A 56 -18.85 -25.84 -1.11
N LEU A 57 -18.97 -26.07 0.20
CA LEU A 57 -19.16 -27.41 0.77
C LEU A 57 -20.47 -28.05 0.31
N ASN A 58 -21.54 -27.25 0.19
CA ASN A 58 -22.84 -27.74 -0.30
C ASN A 58 -22.84 -28.07 -1.81
N ASN A 59 -21.77 -27.75 -2.55
CA ASN A 59 -21.70 -27.93 -4.01
C ASN A 59 -20.40 -28.63 -4.45
N LEU A 60 -19.82 -29.46 -3.58
CA LEU A 60 -18.58 -30.22 -3.83
C LEU A 60 -18.69 -31.25 -4.96
N ASP A 61 -19.91 -31.67 -5.32
CA ASP A 61 -20.15 -32.71 -6.32
C ASP A 61 -19.72 -32.30 -7.75
N GLN A 62 -19.39 -31.02 -7.97
CA GLN A 62 -19.00 -30.49 -9.27
C GLN A 62 -17.56 -29.93 -9.23
N ILE A 63 -16.65 -30.55 -9.98
CA ILE A 63 -15.25 -30.10 -10.15
C ILE A 63 -15.17 -28.63 -10.62
N GLN A 64 -16.17 -28.17 -11.37
CA GLN A 64 -16.26 -26.78 -11.85
C GLN A 64 -16.28 -25.76 -10.71
N ASN A 65 -16.93 -26.07 -9.59
CA ASN A 65 -16.99 -25.18 -8.42
C ASN A 65 -15.64 -25.09 -7.72
N LEU A 66 -14.89 -26.20 -7.68
CA LEU A 66 -13.53 -26.23 -7.12
C LEU A 66 -12.57 -25.38 -7.95
N ILE A 67 -12.65 -25.46 -9.29
CA ILE A 67 -11.85 -24.63 -10.20
C ILE A 67 -12.23 -23.15 -10.05
N ALA A 68 -13.53 -22.84 -10.01
CA ALA A 68 -14.01 -21.47 -9.78
C ALA A 68 -13.53 -20.92 -8.42
N TYR A 69 -13.47 -21.76 -7.38
CA TYR A 69 -12.92 -21.39 -6.08
C TYR A 69 -11.42 -21.09 -6.15
N ALA A 70 -10.63 -21.95 -6.80
CA ALA A 70 -9.19 -21.73 -6.96
C ALA A 70 -8.87 -20.45 -7.76
N LEU A 71 -9.61 -20.21 -8.86
CA LEU A 71 -9.48 -18.99 -9.65
C LEU A 71 -9.93 -17.75 -8.87
N GLY A 72 -11.07 -17.83 -8.17
CA GLY A 72 -11.57 -16.76 -7.32
C GLY A 72 -10.57 -16.38 -6.23
N TYR A 73 -9.86 -17.36 -5.66
CA TYR A 73 -8.80 -17.10 -4.69
C TYR A 73 -7.64 -16.29 -5.30
N GLY A 74 -7.09 -16.73 -6.43
CA GLY A 74 -5.99 -16.02 -7.08
C GLY A 74 -6.36 -14.59 -7.50
N ILE A 75 -7.56 -14.41 -8.05
CA ILE A 75 -8.09 -13.09 -8.43
C ILE A 75 -8.31 -12.23 -7.18
N GLY A 76 -8.86 -12.80 -6.12
CA GLY A 76 -9.08 -12.11 -4.85
C GLY A 76 -7.79 -11.58 -4.23
N VAL A 77 -6.67 -12.32 -4.31
CA VAL A 77 -5.36 -11.81 -3.85
C VAL A 77 -4.94 -10.58 -4.67
N MET A 78 -5.01 -10.65 -6.00
CA MET A 78 -4.64 -9.51 -6.85
C MET A 78 -5.51 -8.28 -6.59
N VAL A 79 -6.82 -8.48 -6.40
CA VAL A 79 -7.76 -7.40 -6.08
C VAL A 79 -7.46 -6.83 -4.69
N GLY A 80 -7.19 -7.67 -3.69
CA GLY A 80 -6.81 -7.24 -2.34
C GLY A 80 -5.55 -6.37 -2.34
N ILE A 81 -4.52 -6.77 -3.09
CA ILE A 81 -3.29 -5.97 -3.26
C ILE A 81 -3.61 -4.62 -3.91
N LYS A 82 -4.38 -4.60 -5.01
CA LYS A 82 -4.76 -3.34 -5.69
C LYS A 82 -5.60 -2.40 -4.83
N ILE A 83 -6.50 -2.94 -4.01
CA ILE A 83 -7.29 -2.15 -3.06
C ILE A 83 -6.35 -1.47 -2.06
N GLU A 84 -5.37 -2.20 -1.55
CA GLU A 84 -4.39 -1.68 -0.61
C GLU A 84 -3.48 -0.61 -1.24
N GLU A 85 -2.95 -0.87 -2.44
CA GLU A 85 -2.17 0.11 -3.20
C GLU A 85 -2.95 1.43 -3.38
N LYS A 86 -4.26 1.34 -3.64
CA LYS A 86 -5.13 2.50 -3.81
C LYS A 86 -5.44 3.22 -2.50
N LEU A 87 -5.52 2.50 -1.38
CA LEU A 87 -5.66 3.10 -0.05
C LEU A 87 -4.38 3.85 0.36
N ALA A 88 -3.23 3.51 -0.23
CA ALA A 88 -1.95 4.19 -0.07
C ALA A 88 -1.62 4.54 1.40
N LEU A 89 -1.89 3.58 2.29
CA LEU A 89 -1.81 3.78 3.73
C LEU A 89 -0.35 3.84 4.18
N GLY A 90 -0.06 4.84 5.01
CA GLY A 90 1.22 5.03 5.68
C GLY A 90 2.06 6.15 5.07
N TYR A 91 3.35 6.10 5.40
CA TYR A 91 4.36 7.08 4.98
C TYR A 91 5.53 6.34 4.34
N VAL A 92 6.26 7.07 3.50
CA VAL A 92 7.49 6.62 2.86
C VAL A 92 8.61 7.62 3.14
N THR A 93 9.81 7.11 3.34
CA THR A 93 11.03 7.91 3.35
C THR A 93 11.67 7.79 1.98
N VAL A 94 11.77 8.92 1.29
CA VAL A 94 12.42 9.04 -0.02
C VAL A 94 13.79 9.66 0.18
N ASN A 95 14.82 8.88 -0.11
CA ASN A 95 16.21 9.30 -0.16
C ASN A 95 16.55 9.73 -1.57
N VAL A 96 17.07 10.95 -1.71
CA VAL A 96 17.41 11.55 -2.99
C VAL A 96 18.88 11.95 -2.95
N ILE A 97 19.63 11.55 -3.96
CA ILE A 97 21.04 11.88 -4.14
C ILE A 97 21.17 12.67 -5.44
N THR A 98 21.64 13.90 -5.35
CA THR A 98 21.84 14.79 -6.50
C THR A 98 23.28 15.32 -6.55
N SER A 99 23.80 15.57 -7.75
CA SER A 99 25.05 16.32 -7.96
C SER A 99 24.85 17.84 -7.87
N ARG A 100 23.60 18.33 -7.84
CA ARG A 100 23.27 19.75 -7.88
C ARG A 100 23.30 20.41 -6.49
N VAL A 101 24.45 20.36 -5.84
CA VAL A 101 24.64 20.83 -4.44
C VAL A 101 24.26 22.31 -4.25
N LYS A 102 24.36 23.15 -5.30
CA LYS A 102 24.16 24.60 -5.21
C LYS A 102 22.76 25.08 -5.62
N GLU A 103 21.86 24.20 -6.07
CA GLU A 103 20.59 24.61 -6.69
C GLU A 103 19.40 24.76 -5.71
N ASN A 104 19.63 24.82 -4.39
CA ASN A 104 18.58 24.97 -3.37
C ASN A 104 17.38 24.01 -3.58
N LEU A 105 17.67 22.78 -4.03
CA LEU A 105 16.65 21.77 -4.32
C LEU A 105 15.81 21.46 -3.07
N ALA A 106 16.48 21.38 -1.92
CA ALA A 106 15.83 21.17 -0.62
C ALA A 106 14.79 22.26 -0.31
N ASP A 107 15.06 23.54 -0.60
CA ASP A 107 14.12 24.63 -0.31
C ASP A 107 12.92 24.62 -1.24
N ARG A 108 13.11 24.25 -2.51
CA ARG A 108 12.00 24.07 -3.46
C ARG A 108 11.06 22.95 -3.01
N ILE A 109 11.61 21.83 -2.54
CA ILE A 109 10.80 20.72 -2.04
C ILE A 109 10.12 21.08 -0.72
N ARG A 110 10.79 21.85 0.17
CA ARG A 110 10.15 22.42 1.38
C ARG A 110 9.00 23.37 1.05
N GLY A 111 9.14 24.20 0.01
CA GLY A 111 8.08 25.07 -0.48
C GLY A 111 6.82 24.32 -0.95
N LYS A 112 6.96 23.05 -1.35
CA LYS A 112 5.84 22.15 -1.68
C LYS A 112 5.19 21.50 -0.45
N GLY A 113 5.64 21.83 0.76
CA GLY A 113 5.08 21.33 2.02
C GLY A 113 5.72 20.04 2.53
N TYR A 114 6.80 19.54 1.90
CA TYR A 114 7.54 18.38 2.36
C TYR A 114 8.66 18.79 3.33
N GLY A 115 8.72 18.20 4.52
CA GLY A 115 9.88 18.31 5.39
C GLY A 115 11.07 17.53 4.83
N VAL A 116 12.14 18.27 4.54
CA VAL A 116 13.40 17.75 3.97
C VAL A 116 14.54 17.98 4.95
N THR A 117 15.23 16.90 5.29
CA THR A 117 16.56 16.94 5.91
C THR A 117 17.59 16.73 4.80
N HIS A 118 18.63 17.55 4.75
CA HIS A 118 19.66 17.41 3.73
C HIS A 118 21.05 17.61 4.32
N TRP A 119 22.04 16.96 3.73
CA TRP A 119 23.45 17.08 4.09
C TRP A 119 24.33 16.88 2.86
N VAL A 120 25.56 17.40 2.93
CA VAL A 120 26.57 17.19 1.89
C VAL A 120 27.28 15.87 2.18
N ALA A 121 27.38 15.02 1.15
CA ALA A 121 28.09 13.76 1.17
C ALA A 121 29.11 13.71 0.02
N HIS A 122 30.05 12.78 0.07
CA HIS A 122 31.04 12.59 -0.99
C HIS A 122 30.84 11.23 -1.65
N GLY A 123 30.65 11.24 -2.97
CA GLY A 123 30.62 10.06 -3.81
C GLY A 123 31.93 9.87 -4.57
N LYS A 124 31.99 8.84 -5.42
CA LYS A 124 33.16 8.57 -6.29
C LYS A 124 33.53 9.76 -7.18
N GLU A 125 32.53 10.50 -7.66
CA GLU A 125 32.68 11.61 -8.60
C GLU A 125 32.69 12.99 -7.92
N GLY A 126 32.84 13.03 -6.59
CA GLY A 126 32.90 14.28 -5.81
C GLY A 126 31.66 14.51 -4.94
N GLU A 127 31.42 15.78 -4.60
CA GLU A 127 30.35 16.18 -3.68
C GLU A 127 28.95 15.89 -4.25
N ARG A 128 28.10 15.36 -3.38
CA ARG A 128 26.69 15.06 -3.65
C ARG A 128 25.84 15.62 -2.51
N MET A 129 24.66 16.12 -2.83
CA MET A 129 23.67 16.48 -1.83
C MET A 129 22.77 15.27 -1.61
N MET A 130 22.73 14.81 -0.36
CA MET A 130 21.80 13.79 0.11
C MET A 130 20.60 14.50 0.73
N MET A 131 19.40 14.08 0.37
CA MET A 131 18.16 14.55 0.97
C MET A 131 17.35 13.35 1.44
N GLU A 132 16.88 13.42 2.67
CA GLU A 132 15.92 12.50 3.25
C GLU A 132 14.59 13.22 3.42
N ILE A 133 13.57 12.68 2.76
CA ILE A 133 12.25 13.31 2.65
C ILE A 133 11.22 12.33 3.17
N LEU A 134 10.50 12.72 4.22
CA LEU A 134 9.35 11.94 4.69
C LEU A 134 8.09 12.46 3.97
N ALA A 135 7.33 11.56 3.35
CA ALA A 135 6.11 11.91 2.66
C ALA A 135 4.99 10.90 2.92
N PRO A 136 3.71 11.32 2.90
CA PRO A 136 2.58 10.38 2.83
C PRO A 136 2.73 9.49 1.60
N ARG A 137 2.44 8.19 1.72
CA ARG A 137 2.61 7.26 0.60
C ARG A 137 1.78 7.62 -0.62
N LYS A 138 0.57 8.14 -0.41
CA LYS A 138 -0.28 8.67 -1.49
C LYS A 138 0.38 9.75 -2.36
N ASN A 139 1.37 10.47 -1.83
CA ASN A 139 2.07 11.56 -2.50
C ASN A 139 3.46 11.15 -3.02
N GLU A 140 3.84 9.87 -2.88
CA GLU A 140 5.16 9.37 -3.29
C GLU A 140 5.47 9.67 -4.75
N TRP A 141 4.53 9.35 -5.64
CA TRP A 141 4.67 9.57 -7.08
C TRP A 141 4.80 11.06 -7.44
N ASP A 142 3.99 11.91 -6.81
CA ASP A 142 4.05 13.36 -7.02
C ASP A 142 5.40 13.93 -6.56
N LEU A 143 5.92 13.44 -5.43
CA LEU A 143 7.24 13.82 -4.94
C LEU A 143 8.35 13.37 -5.89
N ILE A 144 8.33 12.11 -6.34
CA ILE A 144 9.31 11.57 -7.27
C ILE A 144 9.30 12.36 -8.58
N ASN A 145 8.13 12.65 -9.14
CA ASN A 145 8.00 13.44 -10.37
C ASN A 145 8.51 14.88 -10.16
N ALA A 146 8.15 15.51 -9.03
CA ALA A 146 8.65 16.82 -8.67
C ALA A 146 10.18 16.88 -8.56
N ILE A 147 10.83 15.81 -8.07
CA ILE A 147 12.28 15.72 -8.00
C ILE A 147 12.87 15.53 -9.40
N LYS A 148 12.30 14.63 -10.22
CA LYS A 148 12.77 14.37 -11.59
C LYS A 148 12.67 15.60 -12.50
N ASP A 149 11.64 16.42 -12.33
CA ASP A 149 11.48 17.68 -13.07
C ASP A 149 12.60 18.68 -12.74
N LEU A 150 13.09 18.64 -11.50
CA LEU A 150 14.16 19.53 -11.03
C LEU A 150 15.53 18.97 -11.37
N ASP A 151 15.73 17.67 -11.22
CA ASP A 151 16.95 16.97 -11.58
C ASP A 151 16.66 15.56 -12.15
N PRO A 152 16.69 15.40 -13.49
CA PRO A 152 16.44 14.12 -14.15
C PRO A 152 17.45 13.03 -13.81
N TYR A 153 18.65 13.42 -13.34
CA TYR A 153 19.74 12.51 -12.99
C TYR A 153 19.82 12.21 -11.49
N ALA A 154 18.84 12.68 -10.70
CA ALA A 154 18.77 12.38 -9.29
C ALA A 154 18.57 10.88 -9.06
N PHE A 155 19.37 10.31 -8.17
CA PHE A 155 19.19 8.94 -7.71
C PHE A 155 18.18 8.93 -6.57
N ILE A 156 17.10 8.18 -6.71
CA ILE A 156 15.98 8.19 -5.76
C ILE A 156 15.74 6.77 -5.26
N VAL A 157 15.67 6.62 -3.93
CA VAL A 157 15.33 5.36 -3.27
C VAL A 157 14.20 5.60 -2.29
N SER A 158 13.16 4.77 -2.34
CA SER A 158 12.03 4.84 -1.42
C SER A 158 12.06 3.67 -0.44
N HIS A 159 11.81 3.97 0.82
CA HIS A 159 11.76 2.99 1.91
C HIS A 159 10.52 3.21 2.77
N GLU A 160 9.94 2.12 3.27
CA GLU A 160 8.80 2.18 4.18
C GLU A 160 9.26 2.17 5.64
N PRO A 161 8.99 3.22 6.43
CA PRO A 161 9.31 3.24 7.85
C PRO A 161 8.31 2.38 8.62
N LYS A 162 8.81 1.56 9.56
CA LYS A 162 7.95 0.71 10.41
C LYS A 162 7.43 1.41 11.67
N ALA A 163 8.16 2.38 12.20
CA ALA A 163 7.81 3.07 13.44
C ALA A 163 8.33 4.51 13.44
N PHE A 164 7.56 5.42 14.03
CA PHE A 164 7.90 6.84 14.15
C PHE A 164 8.03 7.22 15.64
N HIS A 165 9.15 7.82 16.02
CA HIS A 165 9.38 8.31 17.38
C HIS A 165 9.97 9.73 17.32
N GLY A 166 9.24 10.72 17.84
CA GLY A 166 9.69 12.12 17.90
C GLY A 166 9.82 12.85 16.55
N GLY A 167 10.20 14.13 16.59
CA GLY A 167 10.46 14.95 15.41
C GLY A 167 9.31 15.87 14.96
N PHE A 168 9.63 16.83 14.09
CA PHE A 168 8.72 17.82 13.53
C PHE A 168 7.49 17.18 12.86
N TRP A 169 7.71 16.07 12.16
CA TRP A 169 6.66 15.34 11.46
C TRP A 169 5.72 14.58 12.38
N VAL A 170 6.12 14.12 13.57
CA VAL A 170 5.20 13.41 14.49
C VAL A 170 4.05 14.34 14.95
N LYS A 171 4.25 15.66 14.98
CA LYS A 171 3.17 16.62 15.28
C LYS A 171 2.18 16.81 14.12
N ALA A 172 2.65 16.77 12.87
CA ALA A 172 1.81 16.88 11.67
C ALA A 172 1.09 15.56 11.35
N ILE A 173 1.80 14.44 11.45
CA ILE A 173 1.31 13.07 11.26
C ILE A 173 0.20 12.72 12.27
N ARG A 174 0.29 13.21 13.51
CA ARG A 174 -0.74 12.98 14.54
C ARG A 174 -2.05 13.74 14.31
N LYS A 175 -2.13 14.64 13.31
CA LYS A 175 -3.36 15.37 12.96
C LYS A 175 -4.23 14.59 11.97
N ASP A 176 -3.61 13.83 11.06
CA ASP A 176 -4.29 13.00 10.05
C ASP A 176 -4.54 11.55 10.51
N MET A 177 -3.99 11.16 11.67
CA MET A 177 -4.09 9.81 12.23
C MET A 177 -4.95 9.74 13.51
N ARG A 178 -5.81 10.75 13.77
CA ARG A 178 -6.83 10.62 14.82
C ARG A 178 -7.99 9.77 14.29
N PRO A 179 -8.52 8.84 15.10
CA PRO A 179 -9.77 8.14 14.80
C PRO A 179 -10.93 9.13 14.67
#